data_AF-A0A6V7IF02-F1
#
_entry.id   AF-A0A6V7IF02-F1
#
_cell.length_a   1.000
_cell.length_b   1.000
_cell.length_c   1.000
_cell.angle_alpha   90.00
_cell.angle_beta   90.00
_cell.angle_gamma   90.00
#
_symmetry.space_group_name_H-M   'P 1'
#
loop_
_entity.id
_entity.type
_entity.pdbx_description
1 polymer ?
#
loop_
_entity_poly.entity_id
_entity_poly.type
_entity_poly.pdbx_seq_one_letter_code
_entity_poly.pdbx_strand_id
1 'polypeptide(L)'
;MNAHGTRCAGEIAMEANNHKCGVGVAFEASIGGIKLLDGIVNDRVEGEALGYRQDLIDIYTASWGPADDGKSLEAPGRLADEALHRGVTE
;
A
#
# COMPACT_ATOMS: atom_id res chain seq x y z
N MET A 1 11.53 11.98 7.28
CA MET A 1 10.21 11.99 7.98
C MET A 1 9.31 11.04 7.22
N ASN A 2 8.86 9.97 7.87
CA ASN A 2 8.06 8.93 7.23
C ASN A 2 6.57 9.27 7.34
N ALA A 3 6.13 10.27 6.59
CA ALA A 3 4.77 10.82 6.66
C ALA A 3 3.85 10.37 5.51
N HIS A 4 4.40 9.82 4.42
CA HIS A 4 3.64 9.51 3.20
C HIS A 4 2.45 8.60 3.49
N GLY A 5 2.68 7.43 4.09
CA GLY A 5 1.61 6.46 4.39
C GLY A 5 0.52 7.03 5.31
N THR A 6 0.88 7.84 6.31
CA THR A 6 -0.09 8.48 7.21
C THR A 6 -0.99 9.48 6.48
N ARG A 7 -0.47 10.20 5.47
CA ARG A 7 -1.27 11.10 4.65
C ARG A 7 -2.25 10.32 3.77
N CYS A 8 -1.78 9.29 3.07
CA CYS A 8 -2.62 8.41 2.25
C CYS A 8 -3.72 7.72 3.08
N ALA A 9 -3.39 7.24 4.29
CA ALA A 9 -4.38 6.64 5.19
C ALA A 9 -5.48 7.63 5.59
N GLY A 10 -5.12 8.91 5.78
CA GLY A 10 -6.07 9.97 6.08
C GLY A 10 -7.04 10.26 4.93
N GLU A 11 -6.58 10.20 3.68
CA GLU A 11 -7.45 10.37 2.50
C GLU A 11 -8.53 9.29 2.45
N ILE A 12 -8.22 8.08 2.90
CA ILE A 12 -9.15 6.92 2.84
C ILE A 12 -10.08 6.89 4.05
N ALA A 13 -9.53 6.85 5.26
CA ALA A 13 -10.29 6.48 6.46
C ALA A 13 -10.04 7.42 7.66
N MET A 14 -9.76 8.70 7.40
CA MET A 14 -9.75 9.68 8.48
C MET A 14 -11.13 9.77 9.14
N GLU A 15 -11.13 9.61 10.47
CA GLU A 15 -12.31 9.64 11.33
C GLU A 15 -13.17 10.91 11.15
N ALA A 16 -14.47 10.74 10.98
CA ALA A 16 -15.43 11.84 10.86
C ALA A 16 -15.89 12.38 12.23
N ASN A 17 -16.46 13.58 12.25
CA ASN A 17 -17.20 14.13 13.41
C ASN A 17 -16.45 14.19 14.76
N ASN A 18 -15.11 14.24 14.75
CA ASN A 18 -14.28 14.24 15.96
C ASN A 18 -13.60 15.59 16.27
N HIS A 19 -13.94 16.64 15.51
CA HIS A 19 -13.36 17.98 15.58
C HIS A 19 -11.83 18.06 15.32
N LYS A 20 -11.25 17.12 14.56
CA LYS A 20 -9.83 17.09 14.20
C LYS A 20 -9.66 16.97 12.68
N CYS A 21 -8.88 17.87 12.09
CA CYS A 21 -8.51 17.82 10.66
C CYS A 21 -9.72 17.77 9.71
N GLY A 22 -9.79 16.79 8.80
CA GLY A 22 -10.85 16.59 7.79
C GLY A 22 -11.58 15.25 7.96
N VAL A 23 -12.00 14.64 6.85
CA VAL A 23 -12.69 13.34 6.81
C VAL A 23 -12.21 12.51 5.62
N GLY A 24 -12.08 11.20 5.81
CA GLY A 24 -11.70 10.26 4.75
C GLY A 24 -12.88 9.91 3.84
N VAL A 25 -12.59 9.46 2.61
CA VAL A 25 -13.62 9.04 1.65
C VAL A 25 -14.50 7.90 2.20
N ALA A 26 -13.89 6.97 2.93
CA ALA A 26 -14.52 5.84 3.60
C ALA A 26 -14.20 5.87 5.09
N PHE A 27 -14.65 6.92 5.79
CA PHE A 27 -14.33 7.16 7.21
C PHE A 27 -14.82 6.07 8.18
N GLU A 28 -15.71 5.16 7.75
CA GLU A 28 -16.14 3.99 8.54
C GLU A 28 -15.33 2.72 8.25
N ALA A 29 -14.40 2.76 7.28
CA ALA A 29 -13.54 1.62 6.95
C ALA A 29 -12.44 1.42 7.99
N SER A 30 -12.01 0.18 8.18
CA SER A 30 -10.78 -0.11 8.91
C SER A 30 -9.56 0.18 8.03
N ILE A 31 -8.51 0.76 8.60
CA ILE A 31 -7.28 1.12 7.88
C ILE A 31 -6.05 0.58 8.61
N GLY A 32 -5.11 0.04 7.84
CA GLY A 32 -3.82 -0.45 8.31
C GLY A 32 -2.68 0.12 7.47
N GLY A 33 -1.44 -0.21 7.84
CA GLY A 33 -0.26 0.22 7.09
C GLY A 33 0.82 -0.86 7.07
N ILE A 34 1.32 -1.16 5.86
CA ILE A 34 2.47 -2.04 5.64
C ILE A 34 3.70 -1.16 5.39
N LYS A 35 4.69 -1.23 6.28
CA LYS A 35 5.88 -0.38 6.22
C LYS A 35 6.96 -1.00 5.34
N LEU A 36 6.89 -0.73 4.03
CA LEU A 36 7.80 -1.26 3.00
C LEU A 36 9.01 -0.35 2.71
N LEU A 37 8.79 0.96 2.61
CA LEU A 37 9.73 1.90 1.93
C LEU A 37 10.83 2.50 2.81
N ASP A 38 10.94 2.09 4.09
CA ASP A 38 11.92 2.65 5.05
C ASP A 38 13.24 1.85 5.08
N GLY A 39 13.59 1.22 3.97
CA GLY A 39 14.75 0.32 3.87
C GLY A 39 14.99 -0.18 2.45
N ILE A 40 15.84 -1.21 2.32
CA ILE A 40 16.08 -1.87 1.02
C ILE A 40 14.81 -2.61 0.61
N VAL A 41 14.20 -2.14 -0.49
CA VAL A 41 13.09 -2.82 -1.15
C VAL A 41 13.67 -3.73 -2.22
N ASN A 42 13.28 -5.00 -2.17
CA ASN A 42 13.59 -5.99 -3.19
C ASN A 42 12.35 -6.86 -3.44
N ASP A 43 12.38 -7.66 -4.50
CA ASP A 43 11.27 -8.50 -4.96
C ASP A 43 10.61 -9.34 -3.84
N ARG A 44 11.41 -9.87 -2.90
CA ARG A 44 10.85 -10.63 -1.77
C ARG A 44 10.01 -9.74 -0.85
N VAL A 45 10.51 -8.55 -0.51
CA VAL A 45 9.78 -7.64 0.39
C VAL A 45 8.52 -7.10 -0.30
N GLU A 46 8.57 -6.85 -1.61
CA GLU A 46 7.39 -6.48 -2.40
C GLU A 46 6.34 -7.60 -2.41
N GLY A 47 6.75 -8.84 -2.72
CA GLY A 47 5.85 -9.99 -2.73
C GLY A 47 5.24 -10.29 -1.35
N GLU A 48 6.04 -10.20 -0.28
CA GLU A 48 5.54 -10.34 1.10
C GLU A 48 4.52 -9.24 1.46
N ALA A 49 4.75 -8.00 1.03
CA ALA A 49 3.84 -6.88 1.28
C ALA A 49 2.51 -7.03 0.52
N LEU A 50 2.57 -7.40 -0.76
CA LEU A 50 1.38 -7.59 -1.62
C LEU A 50 0.57 -8.84 -1.21
N GLY A 51 1.21 -9.85 -0.64
CA GLY A 51 0.56 -11.06 -0.13
C GLY A 51 0.14 -11.01 1.33
N TYR A 52 0.35 -9.89 2.03
CA TYR A 52 0.16 -9.83 3.48
C TYR A 52 -1.32 -9.85 3.86
N ARG A 53 -1.79 -10.90 4.53
CA ARG A 53 -3.15 -10.98 5.13
C ARG A 53 -4.30 -10.77 4.14
N GLN A 54 -4.23 -11.44 2.99
CA GLN A 54 -5.31 -11.46 1.99
C GLN A 54 -6.65 -12.01 2.55
N ASP A 55 -6.60 -12.77 3.65
CA ASP A 55 -7.78 -13.24 4.39
C ASP A 55 -8.55 -12.13 5.13
N LEU A 56 -7.93 -10.96 5.32
CA LEU A 56 -8.43 -9.86 6.13
C LEU A 56 -8.49 -8.52 5.36
N ILE A 57 -7.57 -8.30 4.43
CA ILE A 57 -7.41 -7.02 3.74
C ILE A 57 -8.13 -7.08 2.38
N ASP A 58 -9.17 -6.26 2.24
CA ASP A 58 -9.93 -6.18 1.00
C ASP A 58 -9.23 -5.35 -0.09
N ILE A 59 -8.52 -4.28 0.31
CA ILE A 59 -7.91 -3.31 -0.61
C ILE A 59 -6.49 -2.98 -0.18
N TYR A 60 -5.54 -3.13 -1.10
CA TYR A 60 -4.19 -2.61 -0.97
C TYR A 60 -4.05 -1.33 -1.80
N THR A 61 -3.52 -0.27 -1.19
CA THR A 61 -3.15 0.96 -1.88
C THR A 61 -1.63 1.13 -1.84
N ALA A 62 -1.03 1.30 -3.00
CA ALA A 62 0.42 1.41 -3.17
C ALA A 62 0.73 2.58 -4.09
N SER A 63 1.60 3.48 -3.63
CA SER A 63 2.11 4.61 -4.41
C SER A 63 3.63 4.58 -4.39
N TRP A 64 4.17 3.46 -4.87
CA TRP A 64 5.58 3.20 -5.09
C TRP A 64 5.74 2.47 -6.42
N GLY A 65 6.96 2.45 -6.95
CA GLY A 65 7.26 1.86 -8.23
C GLY A 65 8.65 2.26 -8.70
N PRO A 66 8.95 2.07 -10.00
CA PRO A 66 10.19 2.51 -10.60
C PRO A 66 10.36 4.03 -10.46
N ALA A 67 11.59 4.53 -10.67
CA ALA A 67 11.83 5.97 -10.63
C ALA A 67 11.06 6.70 -11.74
N ASP A 68 10.35 7.78 -11.40
CA ASP A 68 9.63 8.66 -12.34
C ASP A 68 10.58 9.62 -13.10
N ASP A 69 11.70 9.12 -13.62
CA ASP A 69 12.75 9.91 -14.28
C ASP A 69 12.65 9.94 -15.81
N GLY A 70 11.65 9.25 -16.37
CA GLY A 70 11.44 9.09 -17.81
C GLY A 70 12.45 8.19 -18.52
N LYS A 71 13.25 7.41 -17.77
CA LYS A 71 14.31 6.51 -18.27
C LYS A 71 14.22 5.11 -17.69
N SER A 72 13.77 4.98 -16.44
CA SER A 72 13.53 3.70 -15.80
C SER A 72 12.36 2.98 -16.46
N LEU A 73 12.57 1.69 -16.74
CA LEU A 73 11.55 0.76 -17.22
C LEU A 73 11.73 -0.55 -16.45
N GLU A 74 10.85 -0.77 -15.48
CA GLU A 74 10.88 -1.94 -14.61
C GLU A 74 9.46 -2.51 -14.47
N ALA A 75 9.39 -3.78 -14.09
CA ALA A 75 8.17 -4.52 -13.81
C ALA A 75 8.35 -5.26 -12.46
N PRO A 76 7.26 -5.75 -11.84
CA PRO A 76 7.37 -6.59 -10.66
C PRO A 76 8.35 -7.75 -10.89
N GLY A 77 9.15 -8.07 -9.88
CA GLY A 77 9.94 -9.30 -9.90
C GLY A 77 9.04 -10.54 -9.77
N ARG A 78 9.65 -11.73 -9.83
CA ARG A 78 8.91 -13.01 -9.83
C ARG A 78 8.02 -13.16 -8.58
N LEU A 79 8.51 -12.79 -7.40
CA LEU A 79 7.76 -12.96 -6.15
C LEU A 79 6.62 -11.96 -6.02
N ALA A 80 6.85 -10.70 -6.42
CA ALA A 80 5.80 -9.69 -6.47
C ALA A 80 4.71 -10.06 -7.49
N ASP A 81 5.10 -10.54 -8.67
CA ASP A 81 4.17 -11.02 -9.70
C ASP A 81 3.35 -12.23 -9.25
N GLU A 82 3.98 -13.22 -8.60
CA GLU A 82 3.28 -14.36 -8.00
C GLU A 82 2.28 -13.93 -6.91
N ALA A 83 2.62 -12.92 -6.09
CA ALA A 83 1.72 -12.41 -5.06
C ALA A 83 0.48 -11.73 -5.67
N LEU A 84 0.67 -10.94 -6.74
CA LEU A 84 -0.43 -10.34 -7.49
C LEU A 84 -1.32 -11.40 -8.14
N HIS A 85 -0.70 -12.41 -8.75
CA HIS A 85 -1.43 -13.52 -9.36
C HIS A 85 -2.30 -14.25 -8.32
N ARG A 86 -1.75 -14.60 -7.15
CA ARG A 86 -2.52 -15.24 -6.08
C ARG A 86 -3.68 -14.37 -5.60
N GLY A 87 -3.45 -13.06 -5.43
CA GLY A 87 -4.49 -12.12 -4.98
C GLY A 87 -5.69 -11.98 -5.93
N VAL A 88 -5.60 -12.49 -7.17
CA VAL A 88 -6.73 -12.51 -8.12
C VAL A 88 -7.37 -13.91 -8.24
N THR A 89 -6.65 -14.96 -7.87
CA THR A 89 -7.08 -16.35 -8.10
C THR A 89 -7.49 -17.11 -6.85
N GLU A 90 -7.08 -16.65 -5.68
CA GLU A 90 -7.35 -17.25 -4.36
C GLU A 90 -8.25 -16.34 -3.53
#